data_AF-A0A970JSM2-F1
#
_entry.id   AF-A0A970JSM2-F1
#
_cell.length_a   1.000
_cell.length_b   1.000
_cell.length_c   1.000
_cell.angle_alpha   90.00
_cell.angle_beta   90.00
_cell.angle_gamma   90.00
#
_symmetry.space_group_name_H-M   'P 1'
#
loop_
_entity.id
_entity.type
_entity.pdbx_description
1 polymer ?
#
loop_
_entity_poly.entity_id
_entity_poly.type
_entity_poly.pdbx_seq_one_letter_code
_entity_poly.pdbx_strand_id
1 'polypeptide(L)' 'EFYRVQAGVFNQLSNAEAQVALLREAGFEAFISPGPPYRVQTGAFSTLENAERYAAQLREKGFDAAVIRP' A
#
# COMPACT_ATOMS: atom_id res chain seq x y z
N GLU A 1 -6.91 -16.56 -6.13
CA GLU A 1 -6.64 -15.16 -6.50
C GLU A 1 -6.41 -14.36 -5.23
N PHE A 2 -5.50 -13.38 -5.23
CA PHE A 2 -5.21 -12.57 -4.03
C PHE A 2 -5.41 -11.08 -4.36
N TYR A 3 -5.97 -10.35 -3.41
CA TYR A 3 -6.12 -8.90 -3.44
C TYR A 3 -4.93 -8.27 -2.71
N ARG A 4 -4.34 -7.23 -3.27
CA ARG A 4 -3.29 -6.46 -2.60
C ARG A 4 -3.78 -5.04 -2.38
N VAL A 5 -3.30 -4.37 -1.34
CA VAL A 5 -3.57 -2.94 -1.18
C VAL A 5 -2.34 -2.16 -1.64
N GLN A 6 -2.55 -1.14 -2.45
CA GLN A 6 -1.52 -0.23 -2.94
C GLN A 6 -1.74 1.13 -2.28
N ALA A 7 -0.73 1.65 -1.60
CA ALA A 7 -0.77 2.90 -0.85
C ALA A 7 -0.10 4.09 -1.56
N GLY A 8 0.15 3.96 -2.88
CA GLY A 8 0.71 5.03 -3.72
C GLY A 8 1.53 4.52 -4.89
N VAL A 9 1.74 5.40 -5.86
CA VAL A 9 2.59 5.18 -7.05
C VAL A 9 3.48 6.40 -7.23
N PHE A 10 4.80 6.19 -7.27
CA PHE A 10 5.79 7.26 -7.30
C PHE A 10 6.80 7.04 -8.41
N ASN A 11 7.23 8.12 -9.06
CA ASN A 11 8.30 8.07 -10.07
C ASN A 11 9.72 8.12 -9.46
N GLN A 12 9.83 8.52 -8.19
CA GLN A 12 11.09 8.61 -7.47
C GLN A 12 11.10 7.63 -6.31
N LEU A 13 12.19 6.89 -6.15
CA LEU A 13 12.36 5.90 -5.09
C LEU A 13 12.23 6.56 -3.71
N SER A 14 12.86 7.71 -3.49
CA SER A 14 12.83 8.41 -2.20
C SER A 14 11.42 8.78 -1.75
N ASN A 15 10.50 9.09 -2.67
CA ASN A 15 9.10 9.35 -2.33
C ASN A 15 8.37 8.06 -1.91
N ALA A 16 8.65 6.95 -2.59
CA ALA A 16 8.12 5.65 -2.21
C ALA A 16 8.68 5.18 -0.85
N GLU A 17 9.97 5.42 -0.59
CA GLU A 17 10.60 5.12 0.70
C GLU A 17 10.02 5.96 1.84
N ALA A 18 9.79 7.27 1.62
CA ALA A 18 9.12 8.13 2.58
C ALA A 18 7.71 7.61 2.93
N GLN A 19 6.92 7.22 1.91
CA GLN A 19 5.60 6.64 2.12
C GLN A 19 5.68 5.32 2.91
N VAL A 20 6.63 4.45 2.60
CA VAL A 20 6.85 3.21 3.35
C VAL A 20 7.24 3.47 4.81
N ALA A 21 8.09 4.46 5.06
CA ALA A 21 8.48 4.84 6.41
C ALA A 21 7.27 5.33 7.23
N LEU A 22 6.44 6.20 6.66
CA LEU A 22 5.22 6.68 7.31
C LEU A 22 4.23 5.54 7.60
N LEU A 23 4.06 4.61 6.66
CA LEU A 23 3.20 3.44 6.86
C LEU A 23 3.73 2.56 7.99
N ARG A 24 5.05 2.33 8.04
CA ARG A 24 5.69 1.54 9.11
C ARG A 24 5.61 2.22 10.47
N GLU A 25 5.78 3.53 10.54
CA GLU A 25 5.57 4.31 11.77
C GLU A 25 4.13 4.22 12.27
N ALA A 26 3.17 4.19 11.36
CA ALA A 26 1.75 3.98 11.68
C ALA A 26 1.42 2.51 12.00
N GLY A 27 2.39 1.59 11.95
CA GLY A 27 2.25 0.17 12.28
C GLY A 27 1.81 -0.73 11.12
N PHE A 28 1.88 -0.24 9.87
CA PHE A 28 1.53 -0.98 8.68
C PHE A 28 2.78 -1.48 7.94
N GLU A 29 2.73 -2.72 7.47
CA GLU A 29 3.78 -3.26 6.60
C GLU A 29 3.59 -2.77 5.16
N ALA A 30 4.66 -2.23 4.57
CA ALA A 30 4.66 -1.75 3.20
C ALA A 30 5.96 -2.11 2.47
N PHE A 31 5.82 -2.33 1.16
CA PHE A 31 6.85 -2.79 0.23
C PHE A 31 6.81 -1.97 -1.06
N ILE A 32 7.98 -1.75 -1.65
CA ILE A 32 8.11 -1.02 -2.92
C ILE A 32 8.29 -2.03 -4.05
N SER A 33 7.54 -1.88 -5.15
CA SER A 33 7.73 -2.70 -6.33
C SER A 33 9.09 -2.43 -7.00
N PRO A 34 9.74 -3.45 -7.57
CA PRO A 34 10.95 -3.25 -8.34
C PRO A 34 10.66 -2.51 -9.66
N GLY A 35 11.43 -1.46 -9.93
CA GLY A 35 11.38 -0.69 -11.18
C GLY A 35 10.36 0.47 -11.17
N PRO A 36 10.63 1.56 -11.92
CA PRO A 36 9.70 2.67 -12.06
C PRO A 36 8.50 2.30 -12.95
N PRO A 37 7.28 2.78 -12.62
CA PRO A 37 6.96 3.55 -11.43
C PRO A 37 6.98 2.69 -10.16
N TYR A 38 7.57 3.22 -9.08
CA TYR A 38 7.68 2.59 -7.77
C TYR A 38 6.32 2.58 -7.08
N ARG A 39 5.73 1.40 -6.92
CA ARG A 39 4.42 1.21 -6.28
C ARG A 39 4.62 0.79 -4.84
N VAL A 40 3.99 1.49 -3.92
CA VAL A 40 3.97 1.11 -2.51
C VAL A 40 2.78 0.19 -2.30
N GLN A 41 3.05 -1.07 -1.96
CA GLN A 41 2.06 -2.10 -1.68
C GLN A 41 2.08 -2.43 -0.18
N THR A 42 0.92 -2.68 0.40
CA THR A 42 0.73 -2.92 1.82
C THR A 42 -0.35 -3.99 1.98
N GLY A 43 -0.02 -5.11 2.62
CA GLY A 43 -0.94 -6.25 2.78
C GLY A 43 -1.29 -7.04 1.50
N ALA A 44 -1.57 -8.33 1.69
CA ALA A 44 -2.11 -9.22 0.68
C ALA A 44 -3.17 -10.11 1.32
N PHE A 45 -4.37 -10.15 0.73
CA PHE A 45 -5.55 -10.79 1.29
C PHE A 45 -6.18 -11.73 0.27
N SER A 46 -6.78 -12.83 0.74
CA SER A 46 -7.50 -13.78 -0.11
C SER A 46 -8.92 -13.33 -0.47
N THR A 47 -9.46 -12.30 0.20
CA THR A 47 -10.81 -11.78 -0.02
C THR A 47 -10.80 -10.27 -0.23
N LEU A 48 -11.70 -9.78 -1.07
CA LEU A 48 -11.88 -8.35 -1.33
C LEU A 48 -12.28 -7.60 -0.05
N GLU A 49 -13.17 -8.18 0.76
CA GLU A 49 -13.65 -7.54 1.99
C GLU A 49 -12.51 -7.24 2.97
N ASN A 50 -11.58 -8.18 3.16
CA ASN A 50 -10.42 -7.95 4.04
C ASN A 50 -9.48 -6.89 3.47
N ALA A 51 -9.27 -6.89 2.15
CA ALA A 51 -8.46 -5.86 1.50
C ALA A 51 -9.10 -4.47 1.60
N GLU A 52 -10.42 -4.36 1.42
CA GLU A 52 -11.16 -3.09 1.57
C GLU A 52 -11.15 -2.60 3.01
N ARG A 53 -11.34 -3.48 4.01
CA ARG A 53 -11.21 -3.11 5.43
C ARG A 53 -9.80 -2.62 5.75
N TYR A 54 -8.77 -3.23 5.19
CA TYR A 54 -7.40 -2.78 5.37
C TYR A 54 -7.15 -1.42 4.71
N ALA A 55 -7.61 -1.26 3.47
CA ALA A 55 -7.55 0.01 2.75
C ALA A 55 -8.33 1.13 3.46
N ALA A 56 -9.49 0.82 4.06
CA ALA A 56 -10.25 1.76 4.87
C ALA A 56 -9.47 2.23 6.11
N GLN A 57 -8.83 1.32 6.85
CA GLN A 57 -7.99 1.67 8.00
C GLN A 57 -6.83 2.60 7.61
N LEU A 58 -6.19 2.34 6.46
CA LEU A 58 -5.16 3.21 5.90
C LEU A 58 -5.71 4.61 5.61
N ARG A 59 -6.88 4.70 4.98
CA ARG A 59 -7.56 5.97 4.67
C ARG A 59 -7.97 6.74 5.93
N GLU A 60 -8.44 6.04 6.97
CA GLU A 60 -8.76 6.65 8.27
C GLU A 60 -7.52 7.24 8.95
N LYS A 61 -6.34 6.69 8.68
CA LYS A 61 -5.04 7.22 9.11
C LYS A 61 -4.49 8.32 8.21
N GLY A 62 -5.20 8.67 7.14
CA GLY A 62 -4.82 9.71 6.19
C GLY A 62 -3.96 9.23 5.03
N PHE A 63 -3.78 7.92 4.85
CA PHE A 63 -3.05 7.36 3.72
C PHE A 63 -3.97 7.09 2.53
N ASP A 64 -3.52 7.45 1.33
CA ASP A 64 -4.20 7.03 0.11
C ASP A 64 -3.94 5.53 -0.11
N ALA A 65 -5.00 4.74 -0.24
CA ALA A 65 -4.92 3.30 -0.41
C ALA A 65 -5.95 2.83 -1.44
N ALA A 66 -5.61 1.83 -2.25
CA ALA A 66 -6.46 1.24 -3.27
C ALA A 66 -6.29 -0.28 -3.31
N VAL A 67 -7.39 -1.02 -3.41
CA VAL A 67 -7.33 -2.47 -3.61
C VAL A 67 -7.08 -2.79 -5.07
N ILE A 68 -6.03 -3.57 -5.34
CA ILE A 68 -5.64 -4.04 -6.66
C ILE A 68 -5.76 -5.56 -6.74
N ARG A 69 -6.20 -6.05 -7.89
CA ARG A 69 -6.10 -7.46 -8.27
C ARG A 69 -4.93 -7.58 -9.26
N PRO A 70 -3.81 -8.22 -8.87
CA PRO A 70 -2.72 -8.52 -9.78
C PRO A 70 -3.10 -9.60 -10.79
#